data_AF-A0A9W4TGH3-F1
#
_entry.id   AF-A0A9W4TGH3-F1
#
_cell.length_a   1.000
_cell.length_b   1.000
_cell.length_c   1.000
_cell.angle_alpha   90.00
_cell.angle_beta   90.00
_cell.angle_gamma   90.00
#
_symmetry.space_group_name_H-M   'P 1'
#
loop_
_entity.id
_entity.type
_entity.pdbx_description
1 polymer ?
#
loop_
_entity_poly.entity_id
_entity_poly.type
_entity_poly.pdbx_seq_one_letter_code
_entity_poly.pdbx_strand_id
1 'polypeptide(L)'
;MKKYYALFLLLFCVSVNYAQQTTQTLVVDKAWLNESEEWSDFKYAGQIVFSTNANDEEGSLRIGNYDFLFDICGGKAKFANKATYSVAQFLHPRKVSVTTDKQGVMNSTYEGTLVFQSDKDYYSVIAIVTILEKNGNILGVKMHLKEGNKKEYAFSIKNS
;
A
#
# COMPACT_ATOMS: atom_id res chain seq x y z
N MET A 1 -49.15 -14.65 33.09
CA MET A 1 -48.11 -13.59 33.10
C MET A 1 -46.95 -13.99 32.20
N LYS A 2 -46.69 -13.14 31.20
CA LYS A 2 -45.44 -12.83 30.48
C LYS A 2 -44.37 -13.94 30.34
N LYS A 3 -44.28 -14.53 29.14
CA LYS A 3 -43.04 -15.13 28.61
C LYS A 3 -42.70 -14.64 27.19
N TYR A 4 -42.96 -13.36 26.90
CA TYR A 4 -42.54 -12.72 25.65
C TYR A 4 -41.08 -12.21 25.67
N TYR A 5 -40.34 -12.43 26.76
CA TYR A 5 -38.97 -11.93 26.91
C TYR A 5 -37.89 -12.81 26.26
N ALA A 6 -38.22 -14.04 25.85
CA ALA A 6 -37.26 -14.93 25.20
C ALA A 6 -36.98 -14.56 23.73
N LEU A 7 -37.92 -13.89 23.05
CA LEU A 7 -37.76 -13.50 21.65
C LEU A 7 -36.82 -12.29 21.48
N PHE A 8 -36.78 -11.40 22.48
CA PHE A 8 -35.92 -10.22 22.46
C PHE A 8 -34.44 -10.56 22.67
N LEU A 9 -34.13 -11.63 23.42
CA LEU A 9 -32.75 -12.07 23.67
C LEU A 9 -32.10 -12.71 22.44
N LEU A 10 -32.88 -13.32 21.55
CA LEU A 10 -32.37 -13.99 20.34
C LEU A 10 -32.03 -12.98 19.22
N LEU A 11 -32.71 -11.83 19.20
CA LEU A 11 -32.47 -10.75 18.23
C LEU A 11 -31.18 -9.95 18.51
N PHE A 12 -30.59 -10.07 19.70
CA PHE A 12 -29.32 -9.41 20.04
C PHE A 12 -28.07 -10.27 19.75
N CYS A 13 -28.22 -11.54 19.38
CA CYS A 13 -27.09 -12.39 18.99
C CYS A 13 -26.77 -12.35 17.48
N VAL A 14 -27.58 -11.66 16.68
CA VAL A 14 -27.34 -11.52 15.22
C VAL A 14 -26.51 -10.28 14.87
N SER A 15 -26.18 -9.45 15.86
CA SER A 15 -25.54 -8.15 15.66
C SER A 15 -24.12 -8.06 16.21
N VAL A 16 -23.27 -9.08 16.02
CA VAL A 16 -21.82 -8.92 16.21
C VAL A 16 -21.01 -9.92 15.37
N ASN A 17 -21.29 -10.04 14.06
CA ASN A 17 -20.17 -10.30 13.16
C ASN A 17 -19.50 -8.97 12.92
N TYR A 18 -18.55 -8.70 13.81
CA TYR A 18 -17.55 -7.67 13.73
C TYR A 18 -17.21 -7.36 12.28
N ALA A 19 -17.16 -6.06 11.98
CA ALA A 19 -16.33 -5.54 10.92
C ALA A 19 -14.95 -6.19 11.04
N GLN A 20 -14.75 -7.30 10.32
CA GLN A 20 -13.44 -7.84 10.08
C GLN A 20 -12.76 -6.72 9.30
N GLN A 21 -11.89 -5.98 9.97
CA GLN A 21 -10.99 -5.04 9.33
C GLN A 21 -10.30 -5.82 8.21
N THR A 22 -10.76 -5.64 6.98
CA THR A 22 -10.21 -6.28 5.78
C THR A 22 -8.94 -5.54 5.42
N THR A 23 -7.96 -5.62 6.34
CA THR A 23 -6.58 -5.25 6.07
C THR A 23 -5.96 -6.41 5.29
N GLN A 24 -5.57 -6.15 4.05
CA GLN A 24 -4.89 -7.13 3.22
C GLN A 24 -3.40 -6.83 3.25
N THR A 25 -2.60 -7.79 3.73
CA THR A 25 -1.15 -7.73 3.68
C THR A 25 -0.64 -8.48 2.45
N LEU A 26 0.17 -7.80 1.64
CA LEU A 26 0.65 -8.26 0.34
C LEU A 26 2.17 -8.34 0.41
N VAL A 27 2.72 -9.54 0.27
CA VAL A 27 4.17 -9.77 0.32
C VAL A 27 4.74 -9.77 -1.10
N VAL A 28 5.80 -9.00 -1.30
CA VAL A 28 6.50 -8.91 -2.59
C VAL A 28 7.25 -10.21 -2.87
N ASP A 29 7.07 -10.76 -4.07
CA ASP A 29 7.78 -11.94 -4.58
C ASP A 29 9.03 -11.54 -5.37
N LYS A 30 8.84 -10.62 -6.33
CA LYS A 30 9.91 -10.08 -7.18
C LYS A 30 9.77 -8.57 -7.30
N ALA A 31 10.91 -7.90 -7.39
CA ALA A 31 10.99 -6.46 -7.51
C ALA A 31 11.94 -6.07 -8.64
N TRP A 32 11.56 -5.05 -9.39
CA TRP A 32 12.31 -4.51 -10.51
C TRP A 32 12.46 -3.01 -10.39
N LEU A 33 13.65 -2.51 -10.72
CA LEU A 33 13.98 -1.10 -10.75
C LEU A 33 14.22 -0.70 -12.20
N ASN A 34 13.51 0.33 -12.65
CA ASN A 34 13.85 1.05 -13.87
C ASN A 34 14.76 2.23 -13.52
N GLU A 35 15.94 2.22 -14.09
CA GLU A 35 16.85 3.36 -14.11
C GLU A 35 17.25 3.65 -15.55
N SER A 36 17.02 4.87 -16.01
CA SER A 36 17.39 5.30 -17.37
C SER A 36 16.81 4.38 -18.47
N GLU A 37 15.54 3.97 -18.32
CA GLU A 37 14.82 3.10 -19.25
C GLU A 37 15.25 1.61 -19.22
N GLU A 38 16.22 1.25 -18.38
CA GLU A 38 16.66 -0.14 -18.20
C GLU A 38 16.04 -0.76 -16.95
N TRP A 39 15.39 -1.92 -17.12
CA TRP A 39 14.82 -2.69 -16.01
C TRP A 39 15.82 -3.72 -15.48
N SER A 40 16.03 -3.73 -14.18
CA SER A 40 16.87 -4.72 -13.48
C SER A 40 16.17 -5.29 -12.25
N ASP A 41 16.39 -6.58 -11.97
CA ASP A 41 15.93 -7.19 -10.72
C ASP A 41 16.74 -6.64 -9.54
N PHE A 42 16.07 -6.35 -8.42
CA PHE A 42 16.76 -5.98 -7.17
C PHE A 42 16.19 -6.73 -5.97
N LYS A 43 16.96 -6.73 -4.88
CA LYS A 43 16.55 -7.25 -3.58
C LYS A 43 17.07 -6.34 -2.48
N TYR A 44 16.23 -6.09 -1.49
CA TYR A 44 16.60 -5.41 -0.24
C TYR A 44 16.72 -6.41 0.91
N ALA A 45 17.32 -5.99 2.02
CA ALA A 45 17.28 -6.78 3.23
C ALA A 45 15.86 -6.75 3.80
N GLY A 46 15.39 -7.92 4.24
CA GLY A 46 14.01 -8.11 4.70
C GLY A 46 12.99 -8.15 3.56
N GLN A 47 11.74 -8.41 3.93
CA GLN A 47 10.63 -8.47 2.98
C GLN A 47 10.05 -7.07 2.76
N ILE A 48 9.68 -6.78 1.51
CA ILE A 48 8.85 -5.62 1.20
C ILE A 48 7.39 -6.05 1.33
N VAL A 49 6.65 -5.29 2.12
CA VAL A 49 5.25 -5.59 2.42
C VAL A 49 4.41 -4.37 2.10
N PHE A 50 3.35 -4.59 1.33
CA PHE A 50 2.28 -3.63 1.15
C PHE A 50 1.10 -4.02 2.04
N SER A 51 0.37 -3.06 2.55
CA SER A 51 -0.88 -3.31 3.25
C SER A 51 -1.94 -2.32 2.84
N THR A 52 -3.11 -2.81 2.47
CA THR A 52 -4.29 -2.01 2.16
C THR A 52 -5.34 -2.26 3.25
N ASN A 53 -6.23 -1.30 3.46
CA ASN A 53 -7.31 -1.42 4.42
C ASN A 53 -8.59 -0.94 3.74
N ALA A 54 -9.64 -1.76 3.76
CA ALA A 54 -10.90 -1.43 3.12
C ALA A 54 -11.61 -0.19 3.70
N ASN A 55 -11.22 0.25 4.90
CA ASN A 55 -11.76 1.46 5.54
C ASN A 55 -10.97 2.74 5.15
N ASP A 56 -9.82 2.60 4.49
CA ASP A 56 -9.01 3.73 4.05
C ASP A 56 -9.49 4.21 2.67
N GLU A 57 -9.05 5.40 2.25
CA GLU A 57 -9.38 5.94 0.93
C GLU A 57 -8.87 5.01 -0.18
N GLU A 58 -9.63 4.89 -1.27
CA GLU A 58 -9.27 4.03 -2.39
C GLU A 58 -7.88 4.38 -2.94
N GLY A 59 -7.01 3.38 -3.07
CA GLY A 59 -5.62 3.57 -3.50
C GLY A 59 -4.66 3.91 -2.37
N SER A 60 -5.13 4.01 -1.11
CA SER A 60 -4.26 4.13 0.05
C SER A 60 -3.50 2.84 0.29
N LEU A 61 -2.23 2.96 0.65
CA LEU A 61 -1.41 1.81 1.02
C LEU A 61 -0.39 2.17 2.09
N ARG A 62 -0.09 1.18 2.92
CA ARG A 62 1.05 1.22 3.84
C ARG A 62 2.16 0.37 3.26
N ILE A 63 3.38 0.90 3.28
CA ILE A 63 4.59 0.23 2.79
C ILE A 63 5.48 -0.04 3.98
N GLY A 64 6.02 -1.25 4.08
CA GLY A 64 7.02 -1.61 5.07
C GLY A 64 8.24 -2.22 4.41
N ASN A 65 9.38 -1.54 4.53
CA ASN A 65 10.75 -2.04 4.31
C ASN A 65 11.72 -0.87 4.44
N TYR A 66 12.66 -0.92 5.38
CA TYR A 66 13.57 0.20 5.65
C TYR A 66 14.46 0.56 4.44
N ASP A 67 15.12 -0.42 3.82
CA ASP A 67 16.09 -0.15 2.75
C ASP A 67 15.41 0.43 1.51
N PHE A 68 14.28 -0.13 1.11
CA PHE A 68 13.47 0.37 0.00
C PHE A 68 13.02 1.81 0.25
N LEU A 69 12.46 2.06 1.43
CA LEU A 69 11.91 3.35 1.79
C LEU A 69 13.00 4.43 1.94
N PHE A 70 14.20 4.03 2.35
CA PHE A 70 15.36 4.90 2.34
C PHE A 70 15.81 5.23 0.91
N ASP A 71 15.90 4.22 0.03
CA ASP A 71 16.38 4.41 -1.35
C ASP A 71 15.39 5.19 -2.23
N ILE A 72 14.09 4.91 -2.13
CA ILE A 72 13.08 5.65 -2.93
C ILE A 72 13.09 7.14 -2.61
N CYS A 73 13.36 7.52 -1.36
CA CYS A 73 13.52 8.91 -0.95
C CYS A 73 14.93 9.47 -1.17
N GLY A 74 15.88 8.65 -1.66
CA GLY A 74 17.29 9.02 -1.83
C GLY A 74 17.96 9.48 -0.54
N GLY A 75 17.53 8.97 0.61
CA GLY A 75 18.02 9.37 1.93
C GLY A 75 17.79 10.84 2.30
N LYS A 76 16.90 11.55 1.60
CA LYS A 76 16.67 12.99 1.81
C LYS A 76 16.07 13.31 3.17
N ALA A 77 15.27 12.41 3.72
CA ALA A 77 14.70 12.59 5.05
C ALA A 77 15.78 12.37 6.12
N LYS A 78 16.15 13.44 6.82
CA LYS A 78 17.13 13.41 7.91
C LYS A 78 16.40 13.21 9.23
N PHE A 79 15.95 12.00 9.49
CA PHE A 79 15.27 11.65 10.74
C PHE A 79 16.26 11.55 11.91
N ALA A 80 15.84 12.00 13.08
CA ALA A 80 16.56 11.76 14.32
C ALA A 80 16.62 10.26 14.65
N ASN A 81 15.51 9.54 14.39
CA ASN A 81 15.45 8.09 14.48
C ASN A 81 15.44 7.46 13.07
N LYS A 82 16.48 6.69 12.73
CA LYS A 82 16.53 5.98 11.44
C LYS A 82 15.36 4.99 11.28
N ALA A 83 14.83 4.42 12.36
CA ALA A 83 13.69 3.51 12.30
C ALA A 83 12.43 4.16 11.71
N THR A 84 12.35 5.49 11.61
CA THR A 84 11.26 6.21 10.94
C THR A 84 11.13 5.84 9.45
N TYR A 85 12.20 5.38 8.80
CA TYR A 85 12.14 4.85 7.43
C TYR A 85 11.49 3.46 7.33
N SER A 86 11.21 2.78 8.45
CA SER A 86 10.71 1.39 8.41
C SER A 86 9.32 1.26 7.76
N VAL A 87 8.52 2.32 7.82
CA VAL A 87 7.14 2.35 7.36
C VAL A 87 6.82 3.69 6.70
N ALA A 88 6.10 3.65 5.59
CA ALA A 88 5.50 4.83 4.98
C ALA A 88 4.01 4.60 4.72
N GLN A 89 3.23 5.68 4.79
CA GLN A 89 1.80 5.69 4.45
C GLN A 89 1.59 6.52 3.19
N PHE A 90 0.96 5.94 2.19
CA PHE A 90 0.49 6.67 1.01
C PHE A 90 -0.92 7.17 1.27
N LEU A 91 -1.04 8.48 1.46
CA LEU A 91 -2.25 9.15 1.92
C LEU A 91 -2.75 10.15 0.87
N HIS A 92 -4.03 10.47 0.96
CA HIS A 92 -4.74 11.39 0.05
C HIS A 92 -4.60 10.99 -1.43
N PRO A 93 -4.78 9.71 -1.80
CA PRO A 93 -4.66 9.25 -3.18
C PRO A 93 -5.74 9.90 -4.06
N ARG A 94 -5.30 10.60 -5.09
CA ARG A 94 -6.14 11.06 -6.19
C ARG A 94 -5.95 10.15 -7.39
N LYS A 95 -7.02 9.46 -7.80
CA LYS A 95 -7.02 8.64 -9.01
C LYS A 95 -6.76 9.52 -10.25
N VAL A 96 -5.71 9.18 -11.01
CA VAL A 96 -5.25 9.91 -12.21
C VAL A 96 -5.69 9.20 -13.48
N SER A 97 -5.57 7.87 -13.52
CA SER A 97 -5.94 7.07 -14.69
C SER A 97 -6.32 5.66 -14.29
N VAL A 98 -7.15 5.02 -15.12
CA VAL A 98 -7.48 3.60 -15.02
C VAL A 98 -7.43 3.03 -16.43
N THR A 99 -6.66 1.97 -16.62
CA THR A 99 -6.57 1.27 -17.91
C THR A 99 -6.64 -0.24 -17.69
N THR A 100 -7.36 -0.94 -18.56
CA THR A 100 -7.41 -2.41 -18.53
C THR A 100 -6.63 -2.97 -19.70
N ASP A 101 -5.70 -3.88 -19.44
CA ASP A 101 -4.92 -4.53 -20.49
C ASP A 101 -5.71 -5.63 -21.22
N LYS A 102 -5.11 -6.18 -22.29
CA LYS A 102 -5.73 -7.23 -23.10
C LYS A 102 -5.95 -8.54 -22.33
N GLN A 103 -5.26 -8.71 -21.21
CA GLN A 103 -5.29 -9.86 -20.33
C GLN A 103 -6.31 -9.67 -19.18
N GLY A 104 -7.01 -8.53 -19.15
CA GLY A 104 -8.00 -8.19 -18.13
C GLY A 104 -7.40 -7.71 -16.81
N VAL A 105 -6.14 -7.27 -16.79
CA VAL A 105 -5.52 -6.63 -15.61
C VAL A 105 -5.87 -5.15 -15.63
N MET A 106 -6.51 -4.69 -14.56
CA MET A 106 -6.81 -3.28 -14.32
C MET A 106 -5.59 -2.60 -13.68
N ASN A 107 -5.15 -1.50 -14.28
CA ASN A 107 -4.04 -0.66 -13.82
C ASN A 107 -4.63 0.67 -13.35
N SER A 108 -4.80 0.80 -12.03
CA SER A 108 -5.33 2.02 -11.41
C SER A 108 -4.17 2.86 -10.90
N THR A 109 -4.00 4.06 -11.45
CA THR A 109 -2.90 4.98 -11.09
C THR A 109 -3.41 6.12 -10.22
N TYR A 110 -2.72 6.37 -9.12
CA TYR A 110 -3.03 7.38 -8.13
C TYR A 110 -1.82 8.28 -7.91
N GLU A 111 -2.08 9.57 -7.76
CA GLU A 111 -1.11 10.54 -7.25
C GLU A 111 -1.48 10.86 -5.80
N GLY A 112 -0.52 10.80 -4.90
CA GLY A 112 -0.76 11.02 -3.47
C GLY A 112 0.51 11.36 -2.72
N THR A 113 0.40 11.44 -1.40
CA THR A 113 1.51 11.82 -0.54
C THR A 113 2.05 10.61 0.20
N LEU A 114 3.31 10.27 -0.03
CA LEU A 114 4.03 9.28 0.76
C LEU A 114 4.56 9.95 2.03
N VAL A 115 4.03 9.56 3.18
CA VAL A 115 4.30 10.14 4.50
C VAL A 115 5.09 9.17 5.36
N PHE A 116 6.16 9.69 5.95
CA PHE A 116 7.01 9.04 6.94
C PHE A 116 6.85 9.80 8.25
N GLN A 117 6.42 9.11 9.29
CA GLN A 117 6.16 9.75 10.58
C GLN A 117 6.44 8.81 11.73
N SER A 118 7.20 9.30 12.71
CA SER A 118 7.43 8.62 14.00
C SER A 118 7.79 9.66 15.05
N ASP A 119 7.04 9.70 16.16
CA ASP A 119 7.22 10.63 17.28
C ASP A 119 7.37 12.10 16.83
N LYS A 120 8.61 12.58 16.72
CA LYS A 120 8.99 13.97 16.36
C LYS A 120 9.45 14.11 14.91
N ASP A 121 9.70 13.00 14.23
CA ASP A 121 10.17 12.97 12.86
C ASP A 121 8.97 12.95 11.90
N TYR A 122 9.00 13.83 10.90
CA TYR A 122 8.02 13.90 9.84
C TYR A 122 8.70 14.25 8.52
N TYR A 123 8.35 13.52 7.46
CA TYR A 123 8.75 13.82 6.10
C TYR A 123 7.68 13.34 5.13
N SER A 124 7.47 14.08 4.05
CA SER A 124 6.51 13.70 3.03
C SER A 124 6.99 14.07 1.64
N VAL A 125 6.61 13.25 0.65
CA VAL A 125 6.91 13.45 -0.77
C VAL A 125 5.72 13.05 -1.61
N ILE A 126 5.57 13.66 -2.79
CA ILE A 126 4.53 13.26 -3.73
C ILE A 126 5.00 12.04 -4.51
N ALA A 127 4.18 11.00 -4.54
CA ALA A 127 4.44 9.77 -5.28
C ALA A 127 3.27 9.43 -6.19
N ILE A 128 3.59 8.72 -7.27
CA ILE A 128 2.62 8.14 -8.18
C ILE A 128 2.68 6.63 -7.98
N VAL A 129 1.54 6.02 -7.71
CA VAL A 129 1.40 4.58 -7.47
C VAL A 129 0.40 4.01 -8.47
N THR A 130 0.78 2.96 -9.17
CA THR A 130 -0.13 2.17 -10.00
C THR A 130 -0.34 0.81 -9.36
N ILE A 131 -1.59 0.49 -9.05
CA ILE A 131 -2.00 -0.81 -8.50
C ILE A 131 -2.49 -1.66 -9.66
N LEU A 132 -1.95 -2.87 -9.78
CA LEU A 132 -2.32 -3.84 -10.80
C LEU A 132 -3.25 -4.88 -10.17
N GLU A 133 -4.47 -4.95 -10.65
CA GLU A 133 -5.52 -5.79 -10.08
C GLU A 133 -6.16 -6.68 -11.14
N LYS A 134 -6.51 -7.91 -10.76
CA LYS A 134 -7.30 -8.81 -11.59
C LYS A 134 -8.25 -9.61 -10.71
N ASN A 135 -9.54 -9.56 -11.05
CA ASN A 135 -10.61 -10.25 -10.32
C ASN A 135 -10.60 -9.94 -8.81
N GLY A 136 -10.33 -8.68 -8.43
CA GLY A 136 -10.27 -8.23 -7.04
C GLY A 136 -9.00 -8.63 -6.27
N ASN A 137 -8.00 -9.24 -6.93
CA ASN A 137 -6.71 -9.53 -6.32
C ASN A 137 -5.65 -8.58 -6.87
N ILE A 138 -4.84 -8.01 -5.97
CA ILE A 138 -3.69 -7.20 -6.33
C ILE A 138 -2.55 -8.12 -6.78
N LEU A 139 -2.15 -8.01 -8.05
CA LEU A 139 -1.07 -8.76 -8.67
C LEU A 139 0.28 -8.09 -8.50
N GLY A 140 0.29 -6.76 -8.35
CA GLY A 140 1.51 -5.98 -8.27
C GLY A 140 1.27 -4.51 -8.03
N VAL A 141 2.35 -3.81 -7.74
CA VAL A 141 2.37 -2.37 -7.50
C VAL A 141 3.53 -1.79 -8.30
N LYS A 142 3.31 -0.67 -8.97
CA LYS A 142 4.37 0.18 -9.50
C LYS A 142 4.37 1.50 -8.77
N MET A 143 5.54 2.08 -8.54
CA MET A 143 5.62 3.38 -7.89
C MET A 143 6.87 4.15 -8.29
N HIS A 144 6.73 5.47 -8.34
CA HIS A 144 7.83 6.40 -8.50
C HIS A 144 7.51 7.71 -7.77
N LEU A 145 8.54 8.48 -7.44
CA LEU A 145 8.33 9.83 -6.94
C LEU A 145 7.93 10.75 -8.09
N LYS A 146 6.96 11.63 -7.86
CA LYS A 146 6.55 12.62 -8.87
C LYS A 146 7.67 13.60 -9.20
N GLU A 147 8.44 13.97 -8.17
CA GLU A 147 9.58 14.88 -8.29
C GLU A 147 10.87 14.19 -7.86
N GLY A 148 11.95 14.43 -8.60
CA GLY A 148 13.28 13.91 -8.30
C GLY A 148 13.77 12.89 -9.32
N ASN A 149 14.32 11.78 -8.83
CA ASN A 149 14.99 10.80 -9.67
C ASN A 149 13.94 10.04 -10.49
N LYS A 150 14.21 9.81 -11.78
CA LYS A 150 13.33 9.05 -12.70
C LYS A 150 13.30 7.54 -12.41
N LYS A 151 13.57 7.12 -11.16
CA LYS A 151 13.54 5.72 -10.76
C LYS A 151 12.09 5.26 -10.71
N GLU A 152 11.77 4.18 -11.41
CA GLU A 152 10.47 3.51 -11.29
C GLU A 152 10.67 2.14 -10.65
N TYR A 153 9.87 1.83 -9.64
CA TYR A 153 9.90 0.54 -8.97
C TYR A 153 8.65 -0.25 -9.37
N ALA A 154 8.82 -1.52 -9.68
CA ALA A 154 7.74 -2.45 -9.93
C ALA A 154 7.87 -3.66 -9.02
N PHE A 155 6.74 -4.11 -8.49
CA PHE A 155 6.66 -5.20 -7.54
C PHE A 155 5.61 -6.20 -8.01
N SER A 156 5.98 -7.48 -8.04
CA SER A 156 5.01 -8.57 -8.16
C SER A 156 4.66 -9.07 -6.76
N ILE A 157 3.39 -9.34 -6.57
CA ILE A 157 2.87 -9.88 -5.31
C ILE A 157 2.53 -11.34 -5.53
N LYS A 158 2.96 -12.18 -4.59
CA LYS A 158 2.51 -13.57 -4.54
C LYS A 158 1.25 -13.62 -3.69
N ASN A 159 0.13 -13.95 -4.31
CA ASN A 159 -1.08 -14.31 -3.58
C ASN A 159 -0.73 -15.54 -2.73
N SER A 160 -0.79 -15.36 -1.41
CA SER A 160 -0.54 -16.43 -0.43
C SER A 160 -1.71 -17.40 -0.38
#